data_AF-A0A358U9N2-F1
#
_entry.id   AF-A0A358U9N2-F1
#
_cell.length_a   1.000
_cell.length_b   1.000
_cell.length_c   1.000
_cell.angle_alpha   90.00
_cell.angle_beta   90.00
_cell.angle_gamma   90.00
#
_symmetry.space_group_name_H-M   'P 1'
#
loop_
_entity.id
_entity.type
_entity.pdbx_description
1 polymer ?
#
loop_
_entity_poly.entity_id
_entity_poly.type
_entity_poly.pdbx_seq_one_letter_code
_entity_poly.pdbx_strand_id
1 'polypeptide(L)'
;MLDMFRRNLGVKILSLLFAILFWLFVLNDETPDKLLPEQTSAIPLVASGLDQNMVVMTQFPVVRVRIQGSNPSANIKDIYAQIDLSNAVPGESTYDIKVNTPPGMIVVDRQPANVRLTLDRVQEKTIPVEAIVSGNPANDYEVGSPIVKPSAVNVRGPSSILGTLNRVTVEISVSGASETVQITRPVSFRDKEGKPIFGPNPAAEILSAYPSSVDVIAPVIAKGLSTMMIPLRATTTGTPAAGKELRSLVSTPASVTVQGTPQVLKAFDFLNIGPLDISNLSEDKNFQIPLDKVTLPPGVSFLNGTNLSVFVQIGDGPIQKSISGVVVQVRNVGTDLEVDKITSPIDVVIEGHADILEKVTPDQIQLWVDASDKKAGDYLGSNVFWQLPPGVTLPTTVQVDYSLKAQVVKGVE
;
A
#
# COMPACT_ATOMS: atom_id res chain seq x y z
N MET A 1 -0.91 110.87 65.27
CA MET A 1 -0.58 109.50 64.79
C MET A 1 -1.06 109.23 63.35
N LEU A 2 -2.10 109.91 62.84
CA LEU A 2 -2.58 109.76 61.43
C LEU A 2 -1.76 110.51 60.37
N ASP A 3 -0.97 111.54 60.72
CA ASP A 3 -0.20 112.32 59.73
C ASP A 3 1.00 111.59 59.13
N MET A 4 1.48 110.52 59.78
CA MET A 4 2.52 109.66 59.23
C MET A 4 2.02 108.87 58.00
N PHE A 5 0.70 108.61 57.94
CA PHE A 5 0.09 107.88 56.83
C PHE A 5 -0.19 108.77 55.61
N ARG A 6 -0.47 110.07 55.80
CA ARG A 6 -0.79 111.01 54.70
C ARG A 6 0.41 111.62 53.98
N ARG A 7 1.59 111.58 54.58
CA ARG A 7 2.82 112.08 53.94
C ARG A 7 3.32 111.11 52.86
N ASN A 8 3.58 111.63 51.67
CA ASN A 8 4.06 110.89 50.49
C ASN A 8 3.13 109.76 50.02
N LEU A 9 1.81 109.95 50.12
CA LEU A 9 0.80 108.94 49.76
C LEU A 9 0.98 108.44 48.32
N GLY A 10 1.32 109.32 47.36
CA GLY A 10 1.57 108.94 45.96
C GLY A 10 2.76 108.00 45.78
N VAL A 11 3.85 108.22 46.52
CA VAL A 11 5.05 107.36 46.45
C VAL A 11 4.78 105.98 47.07
N LYS A 12 3.97 105.93 48.13
CA LYS A 12 3.56 104.68 48.78
C LYS A 12 2.61 103.84 47.91
N ILE A 13 1.67 104.47 47.22
CA ILE A 13 0.79 103.79 46.25
C ILE A 13 1.61 103.27 45.07
N LEU A 14 2.54 104.08 44.55
CA LEU A 14 3.40 103.68 43.44
C LEU A 14 4.34 102.53 43.83
N SER A 15 4.92 102.54 45.03
CA SER A 15 5.75 101.43 45.52
C SER A 15 4.93 100.16 45.73
N LEU A 16 3.69 100.27 46.21
CA LEU A 16 2.78 99.12 46.35
C LEU A 16 2.40 98.56 44.98
N LEU A 17 2.14 99.42 43.99
CA LEU A 17 1.85 99.01 42.62
C LEU A 17 3.05 98.29 42.00
N PHE A 18 4.27 98.81 42.15
CA PHE A 18 5.47 98.11 41.72
C PHE A 18 5.72 96.81 42.49
N ALA A 19 5.43 96.75 43.79
CA ALA A 19 5.51 95.52 44.56
C ALA A 19 4.50 94.47 44.06
N ILE A 20 3.29 94.87 43.70
CA ILE A 20 2.27 93.98 43.10
C ILE A 20 2.70 93.55 41.69
N LEU A 21 3.24 94.45 40.87
CA LEU A 21 3.76 94.11 39.54
C LEU A 21 4.97 93.17 39.62
N PHE A 22 5.90 93.39 40.55
CA PHE A 22 7.01 92.48 40.79
C PHE A 22 6.54 91.16 41.38
N TRP A 23 5.54 91.16 42.27
CA TRP A 23 4.95 89.95 42.81
C TRP A 23 4.25 89.14 41.70
N LEU A 24 3.50 89.79 40.81
CA LEU A 24 2.92 89.16 39.62
C LEU A 24 3.99 88.71 38.62
N PHE A 25 5.05 89.48 38.43
CA PHE A 25 6.17 89.11 37.56
C PHE A 25 6.93 87.90 38.11
N VAL A 26 7.15 87.82 39.43
CA VAL A 26 7.78 86.68 40.11
C VAL A 26 6.84 85.47 40.17
N LEU A 27 5.51 85.66 40.27
CA LEU A 27 4.54 84.57 40.16
C LEU A 27 4.39 84.05 38.72
N ASN A 28 4.63 84.92 37.73
CA ASN A 28 4.59 84.57 36.31
C ASN A 28 5.94 84.06 35.78
N ASP A 29 7.03 84.37 36.48
CA ASP A 29 8.23 83.54 36.53
C ASP A 29 7.92 82.35 37.45
N GLU A 30 6.98 81.52 37.00
CA GLU A 30 7.10 80.10 37.28
C GLU A 30 8.46 79.72 36.68
N THR A 31 9.54 79.80 37.46
CA THR A 31 10.59 78.80 37.36
C THR A 31 9.82 77.51 37.46
N PRO A 32 9.65 76.77 36.35
CA PRO A 32 9.20 75.42 36.51
C PRO A 32 10.35 74.87 37.35
N ASP A 33 10.07 74.44 38.58
CA ASP A 33 10.68 73.19 39.00
C ASP A 33 10.44 72.30 37.78
N LYS A 34 11.47 72.14 36.96
CA LYS A 34 11.42 71.37 35.73
C LYS A 34 11.24 69.95 36.23
N LEU A 35 10.00 69.63 36.58
CA LEU A 35 9.41 68.33 36.48
C LEU A 35 9.48 68.07 34.97
N LEU A 36 10.68 67.68 34.53
CA LEU A 36 10.93 67.10 33.23
C LEU A 36 9.75 66.15 33.01
N PRO A 37 8.97 66.35 31.92
CA PRO A 37 7.70 65.67 31.77
C PRO A 37 7.91 64.16 31.94
N GLU A 38 7.29 63.58 32.96
CA GLU A 38 7.36 62.16 33.21
C GLU A 38 6.50 61.46 32.17
N GLN A 39 7.13 60.88 31.15
CA GLN A 39 6.42 60.13 30.14
C GLN A 39 6.43 58.64 30.54
N THR A 40 5.25 58.09 30.76
CA THR A 40 5.07 56.64 30.88
C THR A 40 4.87 56.05 29.49
N SER A 41 5.73 55.12 29.08
CA SER A 41 5.62 54.45 27.78
C SER A 41 5.66 52.93 27.96
N ALA A 42 4.81 52.24 27.21
CA ALA A 42 4.78 50.79 27.14
C ALA A 42 5.65 50.34 25.96
N ILE A 43 6.77 49.69 26.24
CA ILE A 43 7.75 49.29 25.24
C ILE A 43 7.86 47.76 25.17
N PRO A 44 8.12 47.18 23.97
CA PRO A 44 8.36 45.76 23.84
C PRO A 44 9.70 45.37 24.50
N LEU A 45 9.73 44.18 25.07
CA LEU A 45 10.95 43.55 25.57
C LEU A 45 11.60 42.72 24.46
N VAL A 46 12.86 43.01 24.16
CA VAL A 46 13.66 42.30 23.16
C VAL A 46 14.73 41.47 23.88
N ALA A 47 14.91 40.23 23.43
CA ALA A 47 15.99 39.38 23.93
C ALA A 47 17.23 39.47 23.02
N SER A 48 18.41 39.49 23.64
CA SER A 48 19.69 39.47 22.94
C SER A 48 20.62 38.39 23.49
N GLY A 49 21.52 37.89 22.65
CA GLY A 49 22.55 36.95 23.08
C GLY A 49 22.03 35.52 23.32
N LEU A 50 20.83 35.17 22.86
CA LEU A 50 20.34 33.80 22.99
C LEU A 50 21.14 32.86 22.07
N ASP A 51 21.60 31.74 22.64
CA ASP A 51 22.26 30.67 21.89
C ASP A 51 21.33 30.08 20.81
N GLN A 52 21.87 29.72 19.64
CA GLN A 52 21.11 29.13 18.53
C GLN A 52 20.47 27.78 18.86
N ASN A 53 20.97 27.12 19.91
CA ASN A 53 20.46 25.86 20.45
C ASN A 53 19.58 26.06 21.69
N MET A 54 19.09 27.28 21.93
CA MET A 54 18.15 27.57 23.00
C MET A 54 16.90 28.27 22.48
N VAL A 55 15.80 28.10 23.21
CA VAL A 55 14.51 28.72 22.90
C VAL A 55 13.84 29.18 24.18
N VAL A 56 13.16 30.33 24.10
CA VAL A 56 12.42 30.90 25.23
C VAL A 56 11.01 30.29 25.26
N MET A 57 10.69 29.65 26.38
CA MET A 57 9.42 28.96 26.64
C MET A 57 8.42 29.83 27.42
N THR A 58 8.65 31.14 27.49
CA THR A 58 7.80 32.10 28.20
C THR A 58 7.48 33.29 27.30
N GLN A 59 6.25 33.79 27.35
CA GLN A 59 5.87 34.99 26.62
C GLN A 59 6.47 36.24 27.30
N PHE A 60 7.06 37.14 26.50
CA PHE A 60 7.62 38.38 27.04
C PHE A 60 6.50 39.32 27.52
N PRO A 61 6.62 39.89 28.74
CA PRO A 61 5.69 40.90 29.23
C PRO A 61 5.94 42.25 28.54
N VAL A 62 4.90 43.09 28.52
CA VAL A 62 5.05 44.50 28.16
C VAL A 62 5.69 45.25 29.33
N VAL A 63 6.76 45.99 29.06
CA VAL A 63 7.49 46.75 30.09
C VAL A 63 6.99 48.19 30.09
N ARG A 64 6.52 48.67 31.24
CA ARG A 64 6.19 50.08 31.45
C ARG A 64 7.41 50.79 31.99
N VAL A 65 7.83 51.83 31.31
CA VAL A 65 8.99 52.63 31.71
C VAL A 65 8.54 54.07 31.91
N ARG A 66 8.95 54.65 33.05
CA ARG A 66 8.83 56.07 33.34
C ARG A 66 10.16 56.73 33.06
N ILE A 67 10.17 57.62 32.08
CA ILE A 67 11.38 58.27 31.60
C ILE A 67 11.26 59.76 31.90
N GLN A 68 12.36 60.33 32.34
CA GLN A 68 12.48 61.75 32.67
C GLN A 68 13.61 62.34 31.85
N GLY A 69 13.31 63.42 31.13
CA GLY A 69 14.25 64.07 30.24
C GLY A 69 13.52 64.73 29.08
N SER A 70 14.16 65.73 28.47
CA SER A 70 13.64 66.39 27.28
C SER A 70 14.72 66.34 26.21
N ASN A 71 14.49 65.49 25.20
CA ASN A 71 15.29 65.48 23.99
C ASN A 71 14.32 65.64 22.81
N PRO A 72 14.21 66.83 22.21
CA PRO A 72 13.27 67.10 21.11
C PRO A 72 13.63 66.35 19.82
N SER A 73 14.81 65.74 19.74
CA SER A 73 15.25 64.91 18.61
C SER A 73 15.11 63.40 18.87
N ALA A 74 14.68 62.98 20.07
CA ALA A 74 14.52 61.57 20.39
C ALA A 74 13.25 61.00 19.75
N ASN A 75 13.40 59.87 19.05
CA ASN A 75 12.25 59.12 18.57
C ASN A 75 11.78 58.14 19.66
N ILE A 76 10.48 58.08 19.91
CA ILE A 76 9.88 57.11 20.84
C ILE A 76 10.20 55.66 20.43
N LYS A 77 10.45 55.42 19.13
CA LYS A 77 10.85 54.10 18.60
C LYS A 77 12.27 53.66 19.00
N ASP A 78 13.12 54.57 19.44
CA ASP A 78 14.52 54.26 19.83
C ASP A 78 14.61 53.77 21.28
N ILE A 79 13.49 53.78 22.01
CA ILE A 79 13.38 53.32 23.40
C ILE A 79 12.87 51.88 23.39
N TYR A 80 13.72 50.95 23.80
CA TYR A 80 13.36 49.54 23.93
C TYR A 80 13.92 48.93 25.22
N ALA A 81 13.19 47.95 25.74
CA ALA A 81 13.66 47.13 26.85
C ALA A 81 14.43 45.95 26.28
N GLN A 82 15.55 45.60 26.91
CA GLN A 82 16.41 44.51 26.50
C GLN A 82 16.77 43.62 27.69
N ILE A 83 16.85 42.33 27.44
CA ILE A 83 17.44 41.33 28.33
C ILE A 83 18.64 40.66 27.66
N ASP A 84 19.67 40.40 28.45
CA ASP A 84 20.87 39.70 28.01
C ASP A 84 20.78 38.22 28.41
N LEU A 85 20.75 37.36 27.39
CA LEU A 85 20.65 35.90 27.51
C LEU A 85 21.97 35.20 27.13
N SER A 86 23.08 35.93 27.00
CA SER A 86 24.39 35.38 26.59
C SER A 86 24.92 34.27 27.50
N ASN A 87 24.59 34.33 28.79
CA ASN A 87 24.96 33.33 29.80
C ASN A 87 23.74 32.51 30.28
N ALA A 88 22.68 32.47 29.49
CA ALA A 88 21.47 31.74 29.84
C ALA A 88 21.73 30.24 29.94
N VAL A 89 21.13 29.61 30.95
CA VAL A 89 21.13 28.15 31.12
C VAL A 89 19.70 27.63 30.97
N PRO A 90 19.51 26.37 30.54
CA PRO A 90 18.18 25.78 30.47
C PRO A 90 17.54 25.69 31.86
N GLY A 91 16.23 25.89 31.92
CA GLY A 91 15.45 25.95 33.15
C GLY A 91 14.85 27.33 33.41
N GLU A 92 14.32 27.51 34.62
CA GLU A 92 13.81 28.81 35.06
C GLU A 92 14.95 29.69 35.57
N SER A 93 15.02 30.93 35.08
CA SER A 93 15.97 31.93 35.55
C SER A 93 15.35 33.32 35.52
N THR A 94 15.81 34.20 36.41
CA THR A 94 15.35 35.59 36.49
C THR A 94 16.39 36.50 35.84
N TYR A 95 15.93 37.35 34.92
CA TYR A 95 16.77 38.27 34.19
C TYR A 95 16.36 39.71 34.48
N ASP A 96 17.36 40.56 34.71
CA ASP A 96 17.14 41.99 34.92
C ASP A 96 16.84 42.68 33.58
N ILE A 97 15.78 43.47 33.53
CA ILE A 97 15.42 44.24 32.34
C ILE A 97 16.25 45.52 32.32
N LYS A 98 17.03 45.70 31.26
CA LYS A 98 17.72 46.95 30.95
C LYS A 98 16.88 47.74 29.96
N VAL A 99 16.82 49.05 30.12
CA VAL A 99 16.12 49.93 29.18
C VAL A 99 17.17 50.80 28.51
N ASN A 100 17.21 50.73 27.19
CA ASN A 100 18.12 51.55 26.41
C ASN A 100 17.38 52.84 26.07
N THR A 101 17.90 53.97 26.55
CA THR A 101 17.36 55.30 26.26
C THR A 101 18.33 56.13 25.42
N PRO A 102 17.82 57.01 24.53
CA PRO A 102 18.65 57.98 23.84
C PRO A 102 19.39 58.93 24.82
N PRO A 103 20.50 59.55 24.40
CA PRO A 103 21.20 60.54 25.22
C PRO A 103 20.27 61.67 25.70
N GLY A 104 20.42 62.07 26.97
CA GLY A 104 19.61 63.13 27.59
C GLY A 104 18.29 62.67 28.22
N MET A 105 18.01 61.37 28.23
CA MET A 105 16.86 60.76 28.90
C MET A 105 17.32 59.76 29.98
N ILE A 106 16.72 59.85 31.17
CA ILE A 106 17.03 58.99 32.31
C ILE A 106 15.79 58.15 32.64
N VAL A 107 16.01 56.87 32.92
CA VAL A 107 14.96 55.96 33.38
C VAL A 107 14.75 56.17 34.88
N VAL A 108 13.56 56.65 35.26
CA VAL A 108 13.19 56.88 36.66
C VAL A 108 12.64 55.61 37.29
N ASP A 109 11.80 54.89 36.54
CA ASP A 109 11.19 53.65 37.02
C ASP A 109 10.90 52.69 35.86
N ARG A 110 10.92 51.40 36.15
CA ARG A 110 10.62 50.33 35.19
C ARG A 110 9.84 49.22 35.88
N GLN A 111 8.71 48.85 35.28
CA GLN A 111 7.86 47.81 35.82
C GLN A 111 7.44 46.81 34.73
N PRO A 112 7.77 45.51 34.88
CA PRO A 112 8.58 44.92 35.96
C PRO A 112 10.08 45.26 35.81
N ALA A 113 10.83 45.23 36.93
CA ALA A 113 12.29 45.42 36.90
C ALA A 113 13.02 44.18 36.38
N ASN A 114 12.49 43.00 36.70
CA ASN A 114 13.04 41.70 36.34
C ASN A 114 11.94 40.81 35.76
N VAL A 115 12.32 39.87 34.90
CA VAL A 115 11.40 38.90 34.31
C VAL A 115 11.90 37.48 34.58
N ARG A 116 10.98 36.60 34.99
CA ARG A 116 11.26 35.16 35.07
C ARG A 116 11.03 34.55 33.70
N LEU A 117 12.06 33.91 33.15
CA LEU A 117 11.99 33.23 31.87
C LEU A 117 12.32 31.75 32.06
N THR A 118 11.60 30.92 31.31
CA THR A 118 11.93 29.51 31.17
C THR A 118 12.64 29.33 29.84
N LEU A 119 13.86 28.80 29.86
CA LEU A 119 14.65 28.49 28.68
C LEU A 119 14.74 26.98 28.50
N ASP A 120 14.71 26.52 27.27
CA ASP A 120 14.88 25.11 26.95
C ASP A 120 15.94 24.94 25.86
N ARG A 121 16.59 23.77 25.83
CA ARG A 121 17.50 23.39 24.76
C ARG A 121 16.72 22.95 23.55
N VAL A 122 17.13 23.41 22.38
CA VAL A 122 16.68 22.88 21.09
C VAL A 122 17.45 21.59 20.83
N GLN A 123 16.73 20.51 20.60
CA GLN A 123 17.29 19.21 20.24
C GLN A 123 16.63 18.69 18.96
N GLU A 124 17.21 17.62 18.43
CA GLU A 124 16.66 16.87 17.30
C GLU A 124 16.36 15.43 17.75
N LYS A 125 15.23 14.89 17.30
CA LYS A 125 14.80 13.54 17.61
C LYS A 125 14.09 12.95 16.40
N THR A 126 14.46 11.73 16.01
CA THR A 126 13.74 10.96 15.00
C THR A 126 12.45 10.42 15.61
N ILE A 127 11.31 10.75 15.01
CA ILE A 127 9.98 10.39 15.51
C ILE A 127 9.18 9.70 14.38
N PRO A 128 8.50 8.58 14.66
CA PRO A 128 7.67 7.90 13.66
C PRO A 128 6.47 8.74 13.25
N VAL A 129 6.06 8.60 11.99
CA VAL A 129 4.89 9.26 11.42
C VAL A 129 3.71 8.28 11.35
N GLU A 130 2.57 8.68 11.88
CA GLU A 130 1.33 7.92 11.89
C GLU A 130 0.28 8.61 10.98
N ALA A 131 -0.34 7.84 10.09
CA ALA A 131 -1.40 8.34 9.23
C ALA A 131 -2.75 8.23 9.94
N ILE A 132 -3.45 9.36 10.07
CA ILE A 132 -4.83 9.43 10.54
C ILE A 132 -5.74 9.45 9.32
N VAL A 133 -6.47 8.36 9.11
CA VAL A 133 -7.44 8.24 8.03
C VAL A 133 -8.77 8.85 8.48
N SER A 134 -9.30 9.79 7.71
CA SER A 134 -10.59 10.44 7.95
C SER A 134 -11.59 10.16 6.82
N GLY A 135 -12.87 10.04 7.16
CA GLY A 135 -13.94 9.79 6.20
C GLY A 135 -14.20 8.31 5.93
N ASN A 136 -15.25 8.03 5.17
CA ASN A 136 -15.62 6.67 4.77
C ASN A 136 -15.40 6.49 3.26
N PRO A 137 -14.77 5.39 2.82
CA PRO A 137 -14.69 5.05 1.39
C PRO A 137 -16.09 4.87 0.79
N ALA A 138 -16.16 4.78 -0.54
CA ALA A 138 -17.41 4.49 -1.24
C ALA A 138 -18.09 3.21 -0.69
N ASN A 139 -19.40 3.09 -0.92
CA ASN A 139 -20.13 1.87 -0.57
C ASN A 139 -19.44 0.65 -1.20
N ASP A 140 -19.38 -0.46 -0.47
CA ASP A 140 -18.69 -1.69 -0.86
C ASP A 140 -17.16 -1.59 -0.98
N TYR A 141 -16.54 -0.55 -0.42
CA TYR A 141 -15.09 -0.45 -0.27
C TYR A 141 -14.66 -0.34 1.21
N GLU A 142 -13.45 -0.81 1.50
CA GLU A 142 -12.74 -0.68 2.78
C GLU A 142 -11.32 -0.16 2.54
N VAL A 143 -10.79 0.51 3.57
CA VAL A 143 -9.45 1.10 3.53
C VAL A 143 -8.50 0.10 4.17
N GLY A 144 -7.46 -0.29 3.43
CA GLY A 144 -6.36 -1.11 3.92
C GLY A 144 -5.44 -0.32 4.87
N SER A 145 -4.37 -0.96 5.34
CA SER A 145 -3.39 -0.29 6.19
C SER A 145 -2.65 0.81 5.40
N PRO A 146 -2.64 2.08 5.87
CA PRO A 146 -1.96 3.16 5.18
C PRO A 146 -0.44 3.01 5.27
N ILE A 147 0.25 3.41 4.20
CA ILE A 147 1.70 3.36 4.08
C ILE A 147 2.21 4.80 4.03
N VAL A 148 3.13 5.15 4.93
CA VAL A 148 3.74 6.48 5.03
C VAL A 148 5.19 6.43 4.59
N LYS A 149 5.60 7.32 3.69
CA LYS A 149 6.97 7.43 3.18
C LYS A 149 7.48 8.87 3.30
N PRO A 150 8.56 9.14 4.04
CA PRO A 150 9.23 8.23 4.98
C PRO A 150 8.37 7.89 6.21
N SER A 151 8.64 6.74 6.85
CA SER A 151 7.91 6.29 8.05
C SER A 151 8.31 7.01 9.34
N ALA A 152 9.38 7.81 9.29
CA ALA A 152 9.86 8.64 10.39
C ALA A 152 10.45 9.94 9.85
N VAL A 153 10.39 11.00 10.65
CA VAL A 153 10.95 12.32 10.34
C VAL A 153 11.86 12.77 11.47
N ASN A 154 12.87 13.59 11.15
CA ASN A 154 13.69 14.23 12.17
C ASN A 154 13.00 15.51 12.64
N VAL A 155 12.66 15.58 13.93
CA VAL A 155 11.94 16.72 14.51
C VAL A 155 12.89 17.53 15.39
N ARG A 156 12.96 18.84 15.13
CA ARG A 156 13.75 19.81 15.88
C ARG A 156 12.84 20.67 16.74
N GLY A 157 13.20 20.88 18.01
CA GLY A 157 12.37 21.63 18.95
C GLY A 157 12.84 21.61 20.41
N PRO A 158 12.08 22.22 21.34
CA PRO A 158 12.38 22.23 22.78
C PRO A 158 12.47 20.81 23.35
N SER A 159 13.49 20.53 24.16
CA SER A 159 13.76 19.21 24.71
C SER A 159 12.61 18.67 25.57
N SER A 160 11.94 19.55 26.34
CA SER A 160 10.77 19.21 27.15
C SER A 160 9.59 18.70 26.30
N ILE A 161 9.35 19.32 25.14
CA ILE A 161 8.29 18.92 24.21
C ILE A 161 8.68 17.64 23.49
N LEU A 162 9.89 17.57 22.94
CA LEU A 162 10.39 16.36 22.25
C LEU A 162 10.45 15.13 23.16
N GLY A 163 10.65 15.32 24.47
CA GLY A 163 10.58 14.26 25.47
C GLY A 163 9.20 13.63 25.59
N THR A 164 8.14 14.38 25.31
CA THR A 164 6.74 13.92 25.38
C THR A 164 6.15 13.54 24.01
N LEU A 165 6.75 14.04 22.93
CA LEU A 165 6.34 13.78 21.56
C LEU A 165 6.80 12.37 21.13
N ASN A 166 5.83 11.47 21.00
CA ASN A 166 6.06 10.06 20.65
C ASN A 166 5.78 9.75 19.18
N ARG A 167 4.95 10.56 18.52
CA ARG A 167 4.52 10.35 17.15
C ARG A 167 4.22 11.69 16.49
N VAL A 168 4.39 11.77 15.18
CA VAL A 168 3.89 12.88 14.36
C VAL A 168 2.75 12.36 13.51
N THR A 169 1.73 13.18 13.28
CA THR A 169 0.52 12.74 12.58
C THR A 169 0.42 13.36 11.19
N VAL A 170 -0.14 12.62 10.24
CA VAL A 170 -0.50 13.14 8.91
C VAL A 170 -1.91 12.68 8.58
N GLU A 171 -2.76 13.60 8.15
CA GLU A 171 -4.18 13.29 7.89
C GLU A 171 -4.43 12.99 6.42
N ILE A 172 -5.14 11.90 6.12
CA ILE A 172 -5.57 11.54 4.76
C ILE A 172 -7.08 11.33 4.73
N SER A 173 -7.75 11.94 3.75
CA SER A 173 -9.18 11.75 3.54
C SER A 173 -9.43 10.66 2.50
N VAL A 174 -10.31 9.72 2.84
CA VAL A 174 -10.77 8.63 1.95
C VAL A 174 -12.26 8.72 1.65
N SER A 175 -12.88 9.86 1.98
CA SER A 175 -14.32 10.10 1.76
C SER A 175 -14.74 9.85 0.31
N GLY A 176 -15.59 8.85 0.09
CA GLY A 176 -16.10 8.49 -1.23
C GLY A 176 -15.08 7.84 -2.18
N ALA A 177 -13.89 7.47 -1.68
CA ALA A 177 -12.87 6.83 -2.50
C ALA A 177 -13.28 5.39 -2.88
N SER A 178 -13.15 5.05 -4.15
CA SER A 178 -13.27 3.68 -4.70
C SER A 178 -11.93 3.14 -5.23
N GLU A 179 -10.87 3.95 -5.18
CA GLU A 179 -9.53 3.61 -5.63
C GLU A 179 -8.51 4.04 -4.57
N THR A 180 -7.28 3.52 -4.69
CA THR A 180 -6.18 3.86 -3.78
C THR A 180 -5.91 5.36 -3.79
N VAL A 181 -5.90 5.96 -2.60
CA VAL A 181 -5.64 7.40 -2.43
C VAL A 181 -4.17 7.60 -2.10
N GLN A 182 -3.46 8.41 -2.89
CA GLN A 182 -2.08 8.78 -2.64
C GLN A 182 -1.95 10.31 -2.61
N ILE A 183 -1.40 10.85 -1.52
CA ILE A 183 -1.24 12.29 -1.35
C ILE A 183 0.02 12.63 -0.54
N THR A 184 0.67 13.74 -0.89
CA THR A 184 1.76 14.33 -0.11
C THR A 184 1.19 15.42 0.79
N ARG A 185 1.40 15.33 2.11
CA ARG A 185 0.91 16.33 3.07
C ARG A 185 1.95 16.68 4.14
N PRO A 186 1.89 17.91 4.69
CA PRO A 186 2.74 18.29 5.80
C PRO A 186 2.40 17.49 7.05
N VAL A 187 3.42 17.24 7.87
CA VAL A 187 3.26 16.56 9.15
C VAL A 187 2.74 17.53 10.22
N SER A 188 1.95 17.02 11.15
CA SER A 188 1.33 17.79 12.24
C SER A 188 1.75 17.26 13.61
N PHE A 189 2.17 18.18 14.50
CA PHE A 189 2.59 17.86 15.85
C PHE A 189 1.39 17.92 16.81
N ARG A 190 1.08 16.78 17.45
CA ARG A 190 -0.03 16.65 18.40
C ARG A 190 0.46 16.06 19.72
N ASP A 191 -0.17 16.46 20.83
CA ASP A 191 0.08 15.90 22.16
C ASP A 191 -0.58 14.51 22.34
N LYS A 192 -0.50 13.95 23.55
CA LYS A 192 -1.08 12.63 23.86
C LYS A 192 -2.61 12.63 23.77
N GLU A 193 -3.22 13.80 23.97
CA GLU A 193 -4.66 14.05 23.90
C GLU A 193 -5.11 14.41 22.47
N GLY A 194 -4.19 14.41 21.50
CA GLY A 194 -4.47 14.72 20.09
C GLY A 194 -4.61 16.20 19.78
N LYS A 195 -4.29 17.11 20.71
CA LYS A 195 -4.37 18.55 20.50
C LYS A 195 -3.10 19.07 19.82
N PRO A 196 -3.20 20.11 18.98
CA PRO A 196 -2.02 20.74 18.39
C PRO A 196 -1.09 21.33 19.46
N ILE A 197 0.22 21.11 19.29
CA ILE A 197 1.24 21.65 20.20
C ILE A 197 1.62 23.05 19.70
N PHE A 198 1.35 24.07 20.52
CA PHE A 198 1.77 25.45 20.26
C PHE A 198 2.84 25.91 21.25
N GLY A 199 3.69 26.83 20.80
CA GLY A 199 4.62 27.53 21.67
C GLY A 199 3.93 28.63 22.51
N PRO A 200 4.70 29.32 23.37
CA PRO A 200 4.20 30.45 24.16
C PRO A 200 3.67 31.59 23.29
N ASN A 201 4.19 31.70 22.06
CA ASN A 201 3.66 32.55 21.02
C ASN A 201 3.02 31.66 19.93
N PRO A 202 1.68 31.67 19.77
CA PRO A 202 0.99 30.88 18.74
C PRO A 202 1.39 31.26 17.30
N ALA A 203 1.94 32.46 17.10
CA ALA A 203 2.40 32.93 15.79
C ALA A 203 3.83 32.47 15.42
N ALA A 204 4.57 31.84 16.34
CA ALA A 204 5.92 31.36 16.11
C ALA A 204 5.96 29.81 16.11
N GLU A 205 6.54 29.24 15.05
CA GLU A 205 6.76 27.80 14.96
C GLU A 205 7.92 27.39 15.90
N ILE A 206 7.61 26.63 16.94
CA ILE A 206 8.59 26.09 17.89
C ILE A 206 9.09 24.69 17.54
N LEU A 207 8.40 24.00 16.63
CA LEU A 207 8.73 22.66 16.16
C LEU A 207 8.88 22.69 14.64
N SER A 208 9.90 22.01 14.13
CA SER A 208 10.09 21.79 12.70
C SER A 208 10.45 20.34 12.42
N ALA A 209 10.06 19.84 11.25
CA ALA A 209 10.38 18.48 10.82
C ALA A 209 11.12 18.49 9.48
N TYR A 210 12.06 17.55 9.33
CA TYR A 210 12.74 17.28 8.08
C TYR A 210 12.62 15.78 7.73
N PRO A 211 12.00 15.44 6.59
CA PRO A 211 11.23 16.32 5.71
C PRO A 211 9.98 16.90 6.39
N SER A 212 9.50 18.05 5.93
CA SER A 212 8.30 18.71 6.48
C SER A 212 6.99 18.10 5.98
N SER A 213 7.06 17.30 4.91
CA SER A 213 5.93 16.59 4.29
C SER A 213 6.29 15.13 4.03
N VAL A 214 5.27 14.28 4.01
CA VAL A 214 5.39 12.84 3.74
C VAL A 214 4.34 12.41 2.71
N ASP A 215 4.66 11.35 1.98
CA ASP A 215 3.72 10.67 1.10
C ASP A 215 2.91 9.65 1.89
N VAL A 216 1.58 9.74 1.79
CA VAL A 216 0.64 8.81 2.41
C VAL A 216 -0.12 8.09 1.32
N ILE A 217 -0.08 6.76 1.36
CA ILE A 217 -0.78 5.87 0.43
C ILE A 217 -1.79 5.08 1.25
N ALA A 218 -3.08 5.32 1.03
CA ALA A 218 -4.17 4.54 1.63
C ALA A 218 -4.80 3.64 0.57
N PRO A 219 -4.49 2.32 0.59
CA PRO A 219 -5.12 1.37 -0.32
C PRO A 219 -6.62 1.30 -0.05
N VAL A 220 -7.43 1.38 -1.10
CA VAL A 220 -8.88 1.18 -1.01
C VAL A 220 -9.23 -0.06 -1.82
N ILE A 221 -9.84 -1.04 -1.16
CA ILE A 221 -10.18 -2.35 -1.75
C ILE A 221 -11.66 -2.62 -1.56
N ALA A 222 -12.26 -3.38 -2.47
CA ALA A 222 -13.67 -3.74 -2.35
C ALA A 222 -13.90 -4.65 -1.12
N LYS A 223 -14.87 -4.30 -0.28
CA LYS A 223 -15.26 -5.00 0.94
C LYS A 223 -15.61 -6.44 0.66
N GLY A 224 -15.12 -7.33 1.51
CA GLY A 224 -15.52 -8.73 1.50
C GLY A 224 -15.07 -9.50 0.26
N LEU A 225 -14.17 -8.95 -0.56
CA LEU A 225 -13.54 -9.70 -1.65
C LEU A 225 -12.18 -10.24 -1.20
N SER A 226 -12.04 -11.56 -1.21
CA SER A 226 -10.77 -12.25 -1.04
C SER A 226 -10.18 -12.62 -2.40
N THR A 227 -8.90 -12.97 -2.44
CA THR A 227 -8.28 -13.56 -3.62
C THR A 227 -8.06 -15.05 -3.42
N MET A 228 -8.31 -15.84 -4.46
CA MET A 228 -8.05 -17.28 -4.45
C MET A 228 -7.46 -17.71 -5.79
N MET A 229 -6.55 -18.68 -5.73
CA MET A 229 -5.92 -19.27 -6.91
C MET A 229 -6.73 -20.49 -7.36
N ILE A 230 -7.15 -20.49 -8.62
CA ILE A 230 -8.09 -21.47 -9.16
C ILE A 230 -7.50 -22.12 -10.40
N PRO A 231 -7.47 -23.46 -10.49
CA PRO A 231 -6.93 -24.17 -11.63
C PRO A 231 -7.77 -23.93 -12.89
N LEU A 232 -7.09 -23.86 -14.04
CA LEU A 232 -7.71 -23.70 -15.34
C LEU A 232 -7.97 -25.06 -15.99
N ARG A 233 -9.13 -25.19 -16.64
CA ARG A 233 -9.48 -26.35 -17.47
C ARG A 233 -9.83 -25.88 -18.85
N ALA A 234 -8.98 -26.20 -19.82
CA ALA A 234 -9.27 -25.93 -21.21
C ALA A 234 -10.19 -27.00 -21.81
N THR A 235 -11.15 -26.58 -22.62
CA THR A 235 -12.03 -27.46 -23.39
C THR A 235 -11.89 -27.18 -24.88
N THR A 236 -12.05 -28.22 -25.71
CA THR A 236 -11.95 -28.13 -27.17
C THR A 236 -13.25 -28.57 -27.83
N THR A 237 -13.51 -28.06 -29.04
CA THR A 237 -14.61 -28.48 -29.90
C THR A 237 -14.11 -28.73 -31.32
N GLY A 238 -14.82 -29.59 -32.05
CA GLY A 238 -14.44 -29.99 -33.40
C GLY A 238 -13.44 -31.14 -33.42
N THR A 239 -13.05 -31.57 -34.63
CA THR A 239 -12.07 -32.63 -34.86
C THR A 239 -10.85 -32.07 -35.60
N PRO A 240 -9.62 -32.46 -35.23
CA PRO A 240 -8.41 -32.13 -35.99
C PRO A 240 -8.52 -32.56 -37.47
N ALA A 241 -7.59 -32.09 -38.30
CA ALA A 241 -7.51 -32.50 -39.70
C ALA A 241 -7.45 -34.03 -39.85
N ALA A 242 -7.90 -34.55 -41.01
CA ALA A 242 -7.89 -35.99 -41.26
C ALA A 242 -6.50 -36.61 -41.02
N GLY A 243 -6.45 -37.72 -40.28
CA GLY A 243 -5.19 -38.38 -39.89
C GLY A 243 -4.44 -37.71 -38.73
N LYS A 244 -5.01 -36.69 -38.09
CA LYS A 244 -4.44 -36.01 -36.93
C LYS A 244 -5.27 -36.24 -35.67
N GLU A 245 -4.64 -36.06 -34.52
CA GLU A 245 -5.27 -36.15 -33.21
C GLU A 245 -4.78 -35.05 -32.26
N LEU A 246 -5.59 -34.77 -31.23
CA LEU A 246 -5.19 -33.89 -30.13
C LEU A 246 -4.29 -34.67 -29.17
N ARG A 247 -3.01 -34.31 -29.08
CA ARG A 247 -2.06 -34.96 -28.17
C ARG A 247 -2.06 -34.34 -26.79
N SER A 248 -1.97 -33.02 -26.72
CA SER A 248 -1.92 -32.32 -25.44
C SER A 248 -2.62 -30.97 -25.52
N LEU A 249 -3.12 -30.54 -24.37
CA LEU A 249 -3.81 -29.27 -24.19
C LEU A 249 -3.27 -28.63 -22.91
N VAL A 250 -2.45 -27.59 -23.06
CA VAL A 250 -1.73 -26.97 -21.93
C VAL A 250 -2.13 -25.51 -21.79
N SER A 251 -2.71 -25.16 -20.65
CA SER A 251 -3.05 -23.77 -20.30
C SER A 251 -1.86 -23.08 -19.66
N THR A 252 -1.59 -21.85 -20.09
CA THR A 252 -0.56 -20.98 -19.52
C THR A 252 -1.22 -19.67 -19.08
N PRO A 253 -1.22 -19.36 -17.76
CA PRO A 253 -0.76 -20.19 -16.64
C PRO A 253 -1.65 -21.43 -16.41
N ALA A 254 -1.23 -22.36 -15.53
CA ALA A 254 -2.03 -23.53 -15.14
C ALA A 254 -3.16 -23.19 -14.15
N SER A 255 -3.04 -22.07 -13.45
CA SER A 255 -4.03 -21.53 -12.53
C SER A 255 -4.04 -20.00 -12.61
N VAL A 256 -5.16 -19.40 -12.23
CA VAL A 256 -5.35 -17.95 -12.25
C VAL A 256 -5.81 -17.45 -10.88
N THR A 257 -5.38 -16.25 -10.51
CA THR A 257 -5.86 -15.59 -9.29
C THR A 257 -7.10 -14.77 -9.62
N VAL A 258 -8.20 -15.06 -8.93
CA VAL A 258 -9.45 -14.32 -9.04
C VAL A 258 -9.80 -13.65 -7.72
N GLN A 259 -10.59 -12.59 -7.79
CA GLN A 259 -11.09 -11.84 -6.64
C GLN A 259 -12.61 -12.05 -6.53
N GLY A 260 -13.13 -12.32 -5.34
CA GLY A 260 -14.55 -12.59 -5.12
C GLY A 260 -14.91 -12.75 -3.65
N THR A 261 -16.19 -12.90 -3.33
CA THR A 261 -16.59 -13.13 -1.93
C THR A 261 -16.15 -14.51 -1.43
N PRO A 262 -15.77 -14.67 -0.15
CA PRO A 262 -15.33 -15.95 0.40
C PRO A 262 -16.32 -17.10 0.18
N GLN A 263 -17.62 -16.81 0.16
CA GLN A 263 -18.65 -17.85 -0.09
C GLN A 263 -18.58 -18.36 -1.53
N VAL A 264 -18.43 -17.46 -2.52
CA VAL A 264 -18.38 -17.82 -3.93
C VAL A 264 -17.04 -18.50 -4.28
N LEU A 265 -15.93 -18.02 -3.74
CA LEU A 265 -14.61 -18.61 -3.98
C LEU A 265 -14.50 -20.05 -3.47
N LYS A 266 -15.15 -20.38 -2.35
CA LYS A 266 -15.18 -21.76 -1.83
C LYS A 266 -16.03 -22.73 -2.65
N ALA A 267 -16.98 -22.23 -3.42
CA ALA A 267 -17.83 -23.06 -4.29
C ALA A 267 -17.27 -23.20 -5.71
N PHE A 268 -16.12 -22.59 -5.99
CA PHE A 268 -15.55 -22.45 -7.32
C PHE A 268 -14.23 -23.23 -7.43
N ASP A 269 -14.32 -24.49 -7.86
CA ASP A 269 -13.19 -25.43 -7.84
C ASP A 269 -12.21 -25.25 -9.01
N PHE A 270 -12.73 -24.96 -10.21
CA PHE A 270 -11.94 -24.79 -11.42
C PHE A 270 -12.63 -23.82 -12.37
N LEU A 271 -11.83 -23.18 -13.23
CA LEU A 271 -12.31 -22.26 -14.24
C LEU A 271 -12.17 -22.87 -15.63
N ASN A 272 -13.29 -22.99 -16.33
CA ASN A 272 -13.29 -23.48 -17.71
C ASN A 272 -12.89 -22.36 -18.68
N ILE A 273 -11.95 -22.66 -19.58
CA ILE A 273 -11.54 -21.78 -20.67
C ILE A 273 -11.77 -22.48 -22.01
N GLY A 274 -12.60 -21.87 -22.87
CA GLY A 274 -13.04 -22.49 -24.12
C GLY A 274 -14.57 -22.52 -24.26
N PRO A 275 -15.10 -23.15 -25.32
CA PRO A 275 -14.41 -24.15 -26.14
C PRO A 275 -13.45 -23.56 -27.18
N LEU A 276 -12.29 -24.21 -27.33
CA LEU A 276 -11.32 -23.94 -28.38
C LEU A 276 -11.67 -24.75 -29.62
N ASP A 277 -11.96 -24.08 -30.73
CA ASP A 277 -12.20 -24.74 -32.01
C ASP A 277 -10.89 -25.28 -32.60
N ILE A 278 -10.78 -26.60 -32.66
CA ILE A 278 -9.64 -27.33 -33.24
C ILE A 278 -9.96 -27.93 -34.60
N SER A 279 -11.10 -27.54 -35.20
CA SER A 279 -11.55 -28.06 -36.50
C SER A 279 -10.49 -27.84 -37.59
N ASN A 280 -10.13 -28.92 -38.29
CA ASN A 280 -9.16 -28.91 -39.39
C ASN A 280 -7.74 -28.44 -39.02
N LEU A 281 -7.37 -28.42 -37.73
CA LEU A 281 -5.99 -28.13 -37.34
C LEU A 281 -5.07 -29.30 -37.70
N SER A 282 -3.95 -29.01 -38.37
CA SER A 282 -2.92 -29.97 -38.77
C SER A 282 -1.61 -29.82 -38.00
N GLU A 283 -1.42 -28.69 -37.31
CA GLU A 283 -0.20 -28.30 -36.60
C GLU A 283 -0.55 -27.71 -35.23
N ASP A 284 0.46 -27.64 -34.36
CA ASP A 284 0.37 -27.02 -33.05
C ASP A 284 -0.05 -25.56 -33.15
N LYS A 285 -0.90 -25.12 -32.23
CA LYS A 285 -1.42 -23.75 -32.23
C LYS A 285 -1.56 -23.20 -30.82
N ASN A 286 -1.07 -21.98 -30.62
CA ASN A 286 -1.31 -21.22 -29.40
C ASN A 286 -2.56 -20.35 -29.56
N PHE A 287 -3.56 -20.57 -28.73
CA PHE A 287 -4.77 -19.75 -28.66
C PHE A 287 -4.66 -18.77 -27.50
N GLN A 288 -4.72 -17.48 -27.81
CA GLN A 288 -4.89 -16.45 -26.78
C GLN A 288 -6.38 -16.36 -26.41
N ILE A 289 -6.69 -16.41 -25.12
CA ILE A 289 -8.07 -16.40 -24.61
C ILE A 289 -8.40 -15.00 -24.09
N PRO A 290 -9.30 -14.27 -24.75
CA PRO A 290 -9.82 -13.01 -24.23
C PRO A 290 -10.60 -13.24 -22.93
N LEU A 291 -10.31 -12.45 -21.89
CA LEU A 291 -10.94 -12.60 -20.56
C LEU A 291 -12.46 -12.37 -20.59
N ASP A 292 -12.95 -11.53 -21.51
CA ASP A 292 -14.37 -11.23 -21.72
C ASP A 292 -15.17 -12.43 -22.24
N LYS A 293 -14.49 -13.42 -22.83
CA LYS A 293 -15.12 -14.66 -23.29
C LYS A 293 -15.14 -15.77 -22.24
N VAL A 294 -14.52 -15.55 -21.08
CA VAL A 294 -14.48 -16.53 -19.99
C VAL A 294 -15.68 -16.30 -19.07
N THR A 295 -16.47 -17.35 -18.85
CA THR A 295 -17.65 -17.27 -17.97
C THR A 295 -17.21 -17.39 -16.52
N LEU A 296 -17.42 -16.33 -15.73
CA LEU A 296 -17.17 -16.30 -14.29
C LEU A 296 -18.49 -16.33 -13.50
N PRO A 297 -18.52 -16.93 -12.29
CA PRO A 297 -19.63 -16.78 -11.37
C PRO A 297 -19.90 -15.31 -11.01
N PRO A 298 -21.15 -14.92 -10.71
CA PRO A 298 -21.47 -13.57 -10.25
C PRO A 298 -20.62 -13.17 -9.04
N GLY A 299 -20.04 -11.96 -9.07
CA GLY A 299 -19.21 -11.44 -7.98
C GLY A 299 -17.77 -11.95 -7.97
N VAL A 300 -17.31 -12.63 -9.03
CA VAL A 300 -15.90 -12.99 -9.26
C VAL A 300 -15.34 -12.17 -10.41
N SER A 301 -14.12 -11.65 -10.25
CA SER A 301 -13.39 -10.91 -11.28
C SER A 301 -11.93 -11.34 -11.37
N PHE A 302 -11.32 -11.13 -12.53
CA PHE A 302 -9.88 -11.30 -12.70
C PHE A 302 -9.10 -10.13 -12.10
N LEU A 303 -7.87 -10.40 -11.67
CA LEU A 303 -6.93 -9.33 -11.32
C LEU A 303 -6.39 -8.65 -12.59
N ASN A 304 -6.05 -7.36 -12.47
CA ASN A 304 -5.46 -6.59 -13.57
C ASN A 304 -4.16 -7.24 -14.07
N GLY A 305 -4.00 -7.30 -15.39
CA GLY A 305 -2.83 -7.89 -16.05
C GLY A 305 -2.88 -9.40 -16.25
N THR A 306 -4.01 -10.05 -15.94
CA THR A 306 -4.21 -11.48 -16.22
C THR A 306 -4.20 -11.73 -17.74
N ASN A 307 -3.37 -12.67 -18.19
CA ASN A 307 -3.34 -13.13 -19.58
C ASN A 307 -3.46 -14.66 -19.60
N LEU A 308 -4.29 -15.16 -20.50
CA LEU A 308 -4.56 -16.59 -20.64
C LEU A 308 -4.23 -17.03 -22.05
N SER A 309 -3.44 -18.09 -22.17
CA SER A 309 -3.22 -18.78 -23.43
C SER A 309 -3.34 -20.29 -23.27
N VAL A 310 -3.69 -20.96 -24.35
CA VAL A 310 -3.76 -22.42 -24.40
C VAL A 310 -2.98 -22.90 -25.60
N PHE A 311 -1.96 -23.71 -25.33
CA PHE A 311 -1.19 -24.38 -26.35
C PHE A 311 -1.85 -25.73 -26.67
N VAL A 312 -2.33 -25.84 -27.91
CA VAL A 312 -2.95 -27.05 -28.47
C VAL A 312 -1.88 -27.76 -29.28
N GLN A 313 -1.57 -28.99 -28.91
CA GLN A 313 -0.58 -29.82 -29.61
C GLN A 313 -1.30 -30.86 -30.48
N ILE A 314 -1.06 -30.81 -31.79
CA ILE A 314 -1.67 -31.70 -32.78
C ILE A 314 -0.61 -32.66 -33.29
N GLY A 315 -0.87 -33.96 -33.15
CA GLY A 315 0.01 -35.01 -33.63
C GLY A 315 -0.61 -35.84 -34.73
N ASP A 316 0.19 -36.73 -35.31
CA ASP A 316 -0.34 -37.79 -36.17
C ASP A 316 -1.19 -38.75 -35.33
N GLY A 317 -2.40 -39.00 -35.83
CA GLY A 317 -3.33 -39.95 -35.25
C GLY A 317 -2.88 -41.39 -35.43
N PRO A 318 -3.62 -42.36 -34.89
CA PRO A 318 -3.35 -43.76 -35.14
C PRO A 318 -3.53 -44.09 -36.63
N ILE A 319 -2.66 -44.97 -37.12
CA ILE A 319 -2.74 -45.52 -38.48
C ILE A 319 -3.10 -47.00 -38.40
N GLN A 320 -3.60 -47.56 -39.49
CA GLN A 320 -3.84 -49.00 -39.61
C GLN A 320 -2.68 -49.68 -40.33
N LYS A 321 -2.25 -50.83 -39.81
CA LYS A 321 -1.23 -51.68 -40.42
C LYS A 321 -1.75 -53.11 -40.49
N SER A 322 -1.60 -53.75 -41.64
CA SER A 322 -1.87 -55.18 -41.77
C SER A 322 -0.63 -55.97 -41.34
N ILE A 323 -0.82 -56.93 -40.45
CA ILE A 323 0.19 -57.89 -40.04
C ILE A 323 -0.25 -59.26 -40.56
N SER A 324 0.54 -59.80 -41.49
CA SER A 324 0.31 -61.12 -42.03
C SER A 324 0.97 -62.20 -41.19
N GLY A 325 0.40 -63.41 -41.23
CA GLY A 325 1.03 -64.59 -40.64
C GLY A 325 0.84 -64.76 -39.13
N VAL A 326 -0.20 -64.18 -38.54
CA VAL A 326 -0.46 -64.30 -37.10
C VAL A 326 -1.09 -65.66 -36.79
N VAL A 327 -0.48 -66.42 -35.88
CA VAL A 327 -0.92 -67.77 -35.51
C VAL A 327 -2.10 -67.68 -34.55
N VAL A 328 -3.16 -68.45 -34.83
CA VAL A 328 -4.31 -68.60 -33.94
C VAL A 328 -4.20 -69.91 -33.18
N GLN A 329 -4.30 -69.84 -31.85
CA GLN A 329 -4.25 -71.00 -30.97
C GLN A 329 -5.67 -71.43 -30.57
N VAL A 330 -5.90 -72.73 -30.43
CA VAL A 330 -7.10 -73.24 -29.74
C VAL A 330 -6.72 -73.47 -28.29
N ARG A 331 -7.37 -72.77 -27.35
CA ARG A 331 -7.16 -72.93 -25.90
C ARG A 331 -8.31 -73.70 -25.28
N ASN A 332 -8.05 -74.31 -24.13
CA ASN A 332 -9.03 -75.09 -23.34
C ASN A 332 -9.67 -76.26 -24.11
N VAL A 333 -8.90 -76.96 -24.94
CA VAL A 333 -9.35 -78.19 -25.60
C VAL A 333 -9.50 -79.30 -24.55
N GLY A 334 -10.63 -80.03 -24.58
CA GLY A 334 -10.87 -81.16 -23.68
C GLY A 334 -9.82 -82.27 -23.82
N THR A 335 -9.53 -83.00 -22.75
CA THR A 335 -8.46 -84.03 -22.70
C THR A 335 -8.69 -85.22 -23.63
N ASP A 336 -9.91 -85.40 -24.13
CA ASP A 336 -10.35 -86.43 -25.08
C ASP A 336 -10.42 -85.93 -26.52
N LEU A 337 -10.04 -84.67 -26.78
CA LEU A 337 -10.15 -84.00 -28.06
C LEU A 337 -8.77 -83.52 -28.54
N GLU A 338 -8.58 -83.51 -29.86
CA GLU A 338 -7.45 -82.84 -30.51
C GLU A 338 -7.96 -81.93 -31.63
N VAL A 339 -7.21 -80.85 -31.89
CA VAL A 339 -7.52 -79.94 -33.01
C VAL A 339 -7.21 -80.68 -34.32
N ASP A 340 -8.23 -80.85 -35.17
CA ASP A 340 -8.05 -81.47 -36.47
C ASP A 340 -7.66 -80.44 -37.53
N LYS A 341 -8.42 -79.35 -37.62
CA LYS A 341 -8.15 -78.24 -38.55
C LYS A 341 -8.40 -76.91 -37.84
N ILE A 342 -7.60 -75.91 -38.21
CA ILE A 342 -7.82 -74.52 -37.84
C ILE A 342 -7.40 -73.64 -38.99
N THR A 343 -8.19 -72.61 -39.26
CA THR A 343 -7.83 -71.54 -40.19
C THR A 343 -6.76 -70.65 -39.53
N SER A 344 -5.49 -71.02 -39.72
CA SER A 344 -4.30 -70.33 -39.21
C SER A 344 -3.09 -70.63 -40.12
N PRO A 345 -2.17 -69.69 -40.37
CA PRO A 345 -2.15 -68.31 -39.87
C PRO A 345 -3.17 -67.41 -40.59
N ILE A 346 -3.48 -66.27 -39.98
CA ILE A 346 -4.39 -65.27 -40.53
C ILE A 346 -3.75 -63.88 -40.58
N ASP A 347 -4.31 -63.02 -41.42
CA ASP A 347 -3.92 -61.63 -41.53
C ASP A 347 -4.85 -60.77 -40.67
N VAL A 348 -4.26 -59.89 -39.86
CA VAL A 348 -5.01 -59.00 -38.98
C VAL A 348 -4.66 -57.55 -39.26
N VAL A 349 -5.66 -56.68 -39.13
CA VAL A 349 -5.47 -55.23 -39.18
C VAL A 349 -5.36 -54.74 -37.74
N ILE A 350 -4.25 -54.11 -37.41
CA ILE A 350 -4.03 -53.46 -36.12
C ILE A 350 -3.99 -51.94 -36.29
N GLU A 351 -4.43 -51.23 -35.26
CA GLU A 351 -4.48 -49.76 -35.21
C GLU A 351 -3.63 -49.25 -34.03
N GLY A 352 -2.90 -48.16 -34.24
CA GLY A 352 -2.03 -47.55 -33.25
C GLY A 352 -1.14 -46.46 -33.85
N HIS A 353 -0.33 -45.78 -33.03
CA HIS A 353 0.60 -44.77 -33.54
C HIS A 353 1.72 -45.40 -34.36
N ALA A 354 2.21 -44.67 -35.36
CA ALA A 354 3.22 -45.16 -36.31
C ALA A 354 4.50 -45.66 -35.62
N ASP A 355 4.99 -44.94 -34.61
CA ASP A 355 6.19 -45.26 -33.83
C ASP A 355 6.07 -46.55 -32.99
N ILE A 356 4.84 -46.92 -32.63
CA ILE A 356 4.52 -48.19 -31.97
C ILE A 356 4.38 -49.29 -33.03
N LEU A 357 3.57 -49.07 -34.07
CA LEU A 357 3.27 -50.06 -35.11
C LEU A 357 4.48 -50.49 -35.94
N GLU A 358 5.49 -49.64 -36.10
CA GLU A 358 6.77 -50.01 -36.73
C GLU A 358 7.50 -51.11 -35.97
N LYS A 359 7.34 -51.18 -34.65
CA LYS A 359 8.04 -52.12 -33.76
C LYS A 359 7.26 -53.39 -33.47
N VAL A 360 5.97 -53.42 -33.81
CA VAL A 360 5.11 -54.59 -33.60
C VAL A 360 5.53 -55.71 -34.54
N THR A 361 5.78 -56.87 -33.96
CA THR A 361 6.08 -58.12 -34.68
C THR A 361 4.93 -59.12 -34.52
N PRO A 362 4.74 -60.07 -35.46
CA PRO A 362 3.67 -61.06 -35.38
C PRO A 362 3.67 -61.87 -34.07
N ASP A 363 4.86 -62.17 -33.53
CA ASP A 363 5.02 -62.97 -32.30
C ASP A 363 4.47 -62.29 -31.04
N GLN A 364 4.30 -60.96 -31.07
CA GLN A 364 3.75 -60.18 -29.97
C GLN A 364 2.21 -60.15 -29.98
N ILE A 365 1.58 -60.67 -31.04
CA ILE A 365 0.13 -60.73 -31.19
C ILE A 365 -0.31 -62.15 -30.86
N GLN A 366 -0.98 -62.33 -29.73
CA GLN A 366 -1.56 -63.63 -29.39
C GLN A 366 -3.03 -63.65 -29.75
N LEU A 367 -3.39 -64.56 -30.66
CA LEU A 367 -4.77 -64.81 -31.05
C LEU A 367 -5.17 -66.21 -30.59
N TRP A 368 -6.35 -66.35 -29.99
CA TRP A 368 -6.86 -67.66 -29.64
C TRP A 368 -8.38 -67.77 -29.74
N VAL A 369 -8.86 -68.99 -29.95
CA VAL A 369 -10.26 -69.37 -29.76
C VAL A 369 -10.40 -70.23 -28.52
N ASP A 370 -11.51 -70.07 -27.80
CA ASP A 370 -11.80 -70.85 -26.60
C ASP A 370 -12.67 -72.06 -26.97
N ALA A 371 -12.13 -73.26 -26.75
CA ALA A 371 -12.79 -74.54 -26.99
C ALA A 371 -13.38 -75.16 -25.72
N SER A 372 -13.51 -74.39 -24.62
CA SER A 372 -14.18 -74.86 -23.41
C SER A 372 -15.60 -75.39 -23.71
N ASP A 373 -15.93 -76.54 -23.12
CA ASP A 373 -17.22 -77.23 -23.24
C ASP A 373 -17.62 -77.63 -24.68
N LYS A 374 -16.67 -77.66 -25.62
CA LYS A 374 -16.89 -78.12 -26.99
C LYS A 374 -16.72 -79.64 -27.11
N LYS A 375 -17.36 -80.23 -28.12
CA LYS A 375 -17.29 -81.66 -28.47
C LYS A 375 -16.62 -81.80 -29.83
N ALA A 376 -16.31 -83.03 -30.24
CA ALA A 376 -15.87 -83.28 -31.61
C ALA A 376 -16.92 -82.75 -32.62
N GLY A 377 -16.47 -82.01 -33.63
CA GLY A 377 -17.31 -81.32 -34.60
C GLY A 377 -16.63 -80.11 -35.25
N ASP A 378 -17.30 -79.55 -36.25
CA ASP A 378 -16.86 -78.36 -36.98
C ASP A 378 -17.48 -77.10 -36.39
N TYR A 379 -16.65 -76.09 -36.12
CA TYR A 379 -17.04 -74.81 -35.56
C TYR A 379 -16.67 -73.69 -36.53
N LEU A 380 -17.67 -73.19 -37.25
CA LEU A 380 -17.53 -72.12 -38.24
C LEU A 380 -17.75 -70.74 -37.60
N GLY A 381 -16.96 -69.74 -38.01
CA GLY A 381 -17.13 -68.34 -37.63
C GLY A 381 -16.87 -68.05 -36.15
N SER A 382 -15.96 -68.78 -35.51
CA SER A 382 -15.70 -68.63 -34.08
C SER A 382 -14.94 -67.33 -33.80
N ASN A 383 -15.42 -66.55 -32.83
CA ASN A 383 -14.78 -65.30 -32.44
C ASN A 383 -13.40 -65.56 -31.85
N VAL A 384 -12.41 -64.83 -32.36
CA VAL A 384 -11.03 -64.85 -31.86
C VAL A 384 -10.91 -63.87 -30.71
N PHE A 385 -10.34 -64.33 -29.60
CA PHE A 385 -9.84 -63.50 -28.52
C PHE A 385 -8.39 -63.10 -28.79
N TRP A 386 -7.99 -61.91 -28.33
CA TRP A 386 -6.66 -61.38 -28.60
C TRP A 386 -6.01 -60.78 -27.36
N GLN A 387 -4.69 -60.78 -27.38
CA GLN A 387 -3.86 -60.01 -26.48
C GLN A 387 -2.83 -59.26 -27.34
N LEU A 388 -2.86 -57.93 -27.24
CA LEU A 388 -2.05 -57.02 -28.04
C LEU A 388 -1.02 -56.27 -27.18
N PRO A 389 0.07 -55.77 -27.79
CA PRO A 389 0.99 -54.85 -27.13
C PRO A 389 0.30 -53.57 -26.65
N PRO A 390 0.85 -52.88 -25.61
CA PRO A 390 0.34 -51.58 -25.18
C PRO A 390 0.29 -50.57 -26.34
N GLY A 391 -0.82 -49.84 -26.46
CA GLY A 391 -1.00 -48.81 -27.49
C GLY A 391 -1.43 -49.34 -28.87
N VAL A 392 -1.79 -50.62 -28.97
CA VAL A 392 -2.29 -51.25 -30.20
C VAL A 392 -3.70 -51.80 -29.97
N THR A 393 -4.61 -51.56 -30.91
CA THR A 393 -5.98 -52.05 -30.89
C THR A 393 -6.30 -52.87 -32.14
N LEU A 394 -7.31 -53.74 -32.04
CA LEU A 394 -7.86 -54.51 -33.16
C LEU A 394 -9.20 -53.86 -33.57
N PRO A 395 -9.24 -53.01 -34.61
CA PRO A 395 -10.47 -52.31 -34.98
C PRO A 395 -11.57 -53.22 -35.55
N THR A 396 -11.21 -54.43 -36.00
CA THR A 396 -12.14 -55.38 -36.63
C THR A 396 -12.16 -56.69 -35.86
N THR A 397 -13.35 -57.22 -35.59
CA THR A 397 -13.51 -58.55 -34.99
C THR A 397 -13.10 -59.61 -35.98
N VAL A 398 -12.23 -60.52 -35.56
CA VAL A 398 -11.71 -61.60 -36.39
C VAL A 398 -12.42 -62.91 -36.04
N GLN A 399 -12.80 -63.67 -37.07
CA GLN A 399 -13.44 -64.97 -36.92
C GLN A 399 -12.64 -66.04 -37.65
N VAL A 400 -12.56 -67.23 -37.06
CA VAL A 400 -11.88 -68.38 -37.66
C VAL A 400 -12.73 -69.63 -37.56
N ASP A 401 -12.51 -70.53 -38.50
CA ASP A 401 -13.08 -71.86 -38.50
C ASP A 401 -12.07 -72.83 -37.85
N TYR A 402 -12.56 -73.72 -37.00
CA TYR A 402 -11.75 -74.81 -36.47
C TYR A 402 -12.61 -76.07 -36.28
N SER A 403 -11.97 -77.23 -36.30
CA SER A 403 -12.61 -78.52 -36.06
C SER A 403 -11.86 -79.30 -34.97
N LEU A 404 -12.63 -79.98 -34.14
CA LEU A 404 -12.14 -80.86 -33.08
C LEU A 404 -12.47 -82.30 -33.44
N LYS A 405 -11.53 -83.22 -33.26
CA LYS A 405 -11.76 -84.67 -33.37
C LYS A 405 -11.43 -85.37 -32.06
N ALA A 406 -12.02 -86.55 -31.85
CA ALA A 406 -11.69 -87.38 -30.71
C ALA A 406 -10.24 -87.86 -30.81
N GLN A 407 -9.49 -87.73 -29.73
CA GLN A 407 -8.10 -88.15 -29.67
C GLN A 407 -8.05 -89.69 -29.69
N VAL A 408 -7.44 -90.27 -30.72
CA VAL A 408 -7.28 -91.73 -30.81
C VAL A 408 -6.12 -92.13 -29.90
N VAL A 409 -6.43 -92.65 -28.71
CA VAL A 409 -5.41 -93.23 -27.82
C VAL A 409 -4.82 -94.46 -28.53
N LYS A 410 -3.65 -94.31 -29.16
CA LYS A 410 -2.83 -95.44 -29.59
C LYS A 410 -2.38 -96.18 -28.34
N GLY A 411 -2.99 -97.34 -28.10
CA GLY A 411 -2.56 -98.27 -27.07
C GLY A 411 -1.07 -98.57 -27.22
N VAL A 412 -0.35 -98.38 -26.12
CA VAL A 412 0.96 -98.99 -25.90
C VAL A 412 0.68 -100.49 -25.69
N GLU A 413 1.27 -101.32 -26.55
CA GLU A 413 1.31 -102.79 -26.43
C GLU A 413 1.93 -103.25 -25.11
#